data_AF-A0A7W1YDA0-F1
#
_entry.id   AF-A0A7W1YDA0-F1
#
_cell.length_a   1.000
_cell.length_b   1.000
_cell.length_c   1.000
_cell.angle_alpha   90.00
_cell.angle_beta   90.00
_cell.angle_gamma   90.00
#
_symmetry.space_group_name_H-M   'P 1'
#
loop_
_entity.id
_entity.type
_entity.pdbx_description
1 polymer ?
#
loop_
_entity_poly.entity_id
_entity_poly.type
_entity_poly.pdbx_seq_one_letter_code
_entity_poly.pdbx_strand_id
1 'polypeptide(L)'
;DEEIAPAAVQVDVSQSSPLIKELYQATRETKDDAILARLEAAQKLVDGGTDLKATDVDGRTALHWAVFGASYTTKPKVLVAYEEIADAMIRKGIDINKEDAYQDTALDYVLYAPSFEMQTLLIESGATSGFLAAFYHYYQETSKCLPESIPAAVALSRRADLAPGATLSIRLGVPVYSDRSRTGDPIVGTVTYPLCKNGEQIACKPGELLVSPGTQVKGTVLFAQKAPNKYSRPRMVLDFSSIEHKGGEKSTLYARVLDVDNARETVRNNEILGIVQPHASGKMQMAMAALGAVNPIAGYTIKGVQTVYGLSIRREVLFPAGTDVQVQVVRPSTLKKKDDWEGWPRLPLDASLQQIVKQAPLRTHSTKNVPSDVTNLIFLGTRQEIVSAFNEANWIEADDLSVRSALKVAQATMRQTGYESAPVSTLQINGKSPDPVFQKSLNTFAKRHHIRIWKLAQTYKGREVWVGAATHDIATESSRGKTKWTHRIDPHIDRERDWIETDLLFVGMASGYVDVDRPAAPKKTANATGDDIVTDGKISVVQLVPVAAPGASGTPTLTPGGGGK
;
A
#
# COMPACT_ATOMS: atom_id res chain seq x y z
N ASP A 1 -7.64 15.98 26.87
CA ASP A 1 -7.30 16.56 25.56
C ASP A 1 -5.81 16.49 25.36
N GLU A 2 -5.40 15.58 24.50
CA GLU A 2 -4.00 15.34 24.17
C GLU A 2 -3.67 16.14 22.92
N GLU A 3 -2.65 17.01 23.00
CA GLU A 3 -2.17 17.84 21.89
C GLU A 3 -1.99 17.00 20.62
N ILE A 4 -2.25 17.61 19.47
CA ILE A 4 -2.06 16.95 18.17
C ILE A 4 -0.55 16.81 17.95
N ALA A 5 -0.11 15.66 17.44
CA ALA A 5 1.31 15.47 17.10
C ALA A 5 1.74 16.45 15.99
N PRO A 6 2.98 16.95 15.98
CA PRO A 6 3.47 17.81 14.90
C PRO A 6 3.28 17.18 13.52
N ALA A 7 2.97 18.01 12.52
CA ALA A 7 2.80 17.54 11.16
C ALA A 7 4.10 16.89 10.64
N ALA A 8 3.99 15.73 9.99
CA ALA A 8 5.13 14.99 9.45
C ALA A 8 5.71 15.62 8.17
N VAL A 9 4.89 16.37 7.42
CA VAL A 9 5.26 16.96 6.14
C VAL A 9 5.29 18.47 6.25
N GLN A 10 6.31 19.07 5.63
CA GLN A 10 6.41 20.50 5.39
C GLN A 10 6.19 20.74 3.89
N VAL A 11 5.35 21.71 3.54
CA VAL A 11 5.04 22.08 2.17
C VAL A 11 5.72 23.42 1.90
N ASP A 12 6.36 23.56 0.75
CA ASP A 12 6.96 24.83 0.36
C ASP A 12 5.88 25.85 0.00
N VAL A 13 5.67 26.80 0.91
CA VAL A 13 4.77 27.95 0.72
C VAL A 13 5.55 29.26 0.60
N SER A 14 6.86 29.21 0.32
CA SER A 14 7.73 30.40 0.28
C SER A 14 7.27 31.43 -0.77
N GLN A 15 6.75 30.95 -1.91
CA GLN A 15 6.23 31.79 -3.00
C GLN A 15 4.73 32.10 -2.86
N SER A 16 4.05 31.57 -1.85
CA SER A 16 2.61 31.79 -1.66
C SER A 16 2.31 33.18 -1.09
N SER A 17 1.05 33.60 -1.24
CA SER A 17 0.55 34.87 -0.66
C SER A 17 0.67 34.88 0.88
N PRO A 18 0.73 36.07 1.51
CA PRO A 18 0.74 36.17 2.97
C PRO A 18 -0.44 35.44 3.64
N LEU A 19 -1.62 35.51 3.03
CA LEU A 19 -2.81 34.82 3.53
C LEU A 19 -2.62 33.30 3.54
N ILE A 20 -2.14 32.72 2.44
CA ILE A 20 -1.87 31.28 2.35
C ILE A 20 -0.79 30.88 3.36
N LYS A 21 0.25 31.70 3.55
CA LYS A 21 1.30 31.43 4.53
C LYS A 21 0.76 31.36 5.96
N GLU A 22 -0.09 32.29 6.38
CA GLU A 22 -0.67 32.25 7.73
C GLU A 22 -1.60 31.06 7.92
N LEU A 23 -2.47 30.76 6.94
CA LEU A 23 -3.35 29.59 6.99
C LEU A 23 -2.56 28.28 6.98
N TYR A 24 -1.52 28.17 6.15
CA TYR A 24 -0.59 27.04 6.16
C TYR A 24 0.02 26.84 7.55
N GLN A 25 0.60 27.90 8.14
CA GLN A 25 1.21 27.81 9.47
C GLN A 25 0.18 27.37 10.52
N ALA A 26 -1.06 27.89 10.45
CA ALA A 26 -2.15 27.47 11.33
C ALA A 26 -2.41 25.95 11.27
N THR A 27 -2.26 25.30 10.09
CA THR A 27 -2.39 23.83 9.95
C THR A 27 -1.23 23.03 10.56
N ARG A 28 -0.10 23.67 10.84
CA ARG A 28 1.13 23.03 11.36
C ARG A 28 1.32 23.25 12.86
N GLU A 29 0.70 24.28 13.42
CA GLU A 29 0.66 24.50 14.87
C GLU A 29 -0.13 23.40 15.60
N THR A 30 0.29 23.10 16.83
CA THR A 30 -0.34 22.05 17.67
C THR A 30 -1.09 22.61 18.88
N LYS A 31 -0.86 23.90 19.19
CA LYS A 31 -1.45 24.58 20.35
C LYS A 31 -2.57 25.50 19.90
N ASP A 32 -3.72 25.41 20.56
CA ASP A 32 -4.92 26.18 20.24
C ASP A 32 -4.63 27.70 20.14
N ASP A 33 -3.90 28.28 21.10
CA ASP A 33 -3.59 29.72 21.09
C ASP A 33 -2.67 30.13 19.93
N ALA A 34 -1.72 29.26 19.53
CA ALA A 34 -0.84 29.51 18.40
C ALA A 34 -1.62 29.43 17.07
N ILE A 35 -2.52 28.45 16.95
CA ILE A 35 -3.44 28.34 15.80
C ILE A 35 -4.29 29.61 15.71
N LEU A 36 -4.94 30.01 16.80
CA LEU A 36 -5.82 31.20 16.82
C LEU A 36 -5.07 32.49 16.47
N ALA A 37 -3.82 32.65 16.92
CA ALA A 37 -3.01 33.81 16.54
C ALA A 37 -2.74 33.87 15.02
N ARG A 38 -2.50 32.72 14.39
CA ARG A 38 -2.35 32.62 12.92
C ARG A 38 -3.65 32.94 12.19
N LEU A 39 -4.78 32.44 12.71
CA LEU A 39 -6.10 32.71 12.14
C LEU A 39 -6.51 34.18 12.27
N GLU A 40 -6.19 34.84 13.39
CA GLU A 40 -6.43 36.26 13.55
C GLU A 40 -5.61 37.09 12.55
N ALA A 41 -4.35 36.72 12.30
CA ALA A 41 -3.52 37.34 11.28
C ALA A 41 -4.10 37.13 9.87
N ALA A 42 -4.55 35.92 9.55
CA ALA A 42 -5.23 35.61 8.30
C ALA A 42 -6.53 36.43 8.11
N GLN A 43 -7.36 36.55 9.15
CA GLN A 43 -8.59 37.34 9.10
C GLN A 43 -8.30 38.82 8.80
N LYS A 44 -7.29 39.41 9.45
CA LYS A 44 -6.86 40.80 9.16
C LYS A 44 -6.45 41.00 7.70
N LEU A 45 -5.79 40.01 7.10
CA LEU A 45 -5.43 40.05 5.67
C LEU A 45 -6.65 39.98 4.76
N VAL A 46 -7.64 39.14 5.09
CA VAL A 46 -8.91 39.05 4.37
C VAL A 46 -9.67 40.37 4.48
N ASP A 47 -9.77 40.94 5.68
CA ASP A 47 -10.44 42.22 5.94
C ASP A 47 -9.76 43.38 5.18
N GLY A 48 -8.43 43.39 5.17
CA GLY A 48 -7.58 44.34 4.45
C GLY A 48 -7.62 44.25 2.92
N GLY A 49 -8.38 43.32 2.34
CA GLY A 49 -8.58 43.23 0.89
C GLY A 49 -7.43 42.55 0.14
N THR A 50 -6.79 41.55 0.75
CA THR A 50 -5.80 40.71 0.08
C THR A 50 -6.33 40.07 -1.21
N ASP A 51 -5.43 39.73 -2.13
CA ASP A 51 -5.78 39.00 -3.35
C ASP A 51 -6.23 37.56 -3.00
N LEU A 52 -7.47 37.24 -3.34
CA LEU A 52 -8.09 35.93 -3.14
C LEU A 52 -7.91 34.98 -4.34
N LYS A 53 -7.34 35.46 -5.46
CA LYS A 53 -7.05 34.62 -6.64
C LYS A 53 -5.70 33.93 -6.56
N ALA A 54 -4.85 34.33 -5.63
CA ALA A 54 -3.54 33.73 -5.42
C ALA A 54 -3.68 32.25 -5.06
N THR A 55 -2.77 31.43 -5.60
CA THR A 55 -2.65 30.01 -5.29
C THR A 55 -1.24 29.68 -4.84
N ASP A 56 -1.07 28.54 -4.17
CA ASP A 56 0.27 27.94 -4.01
C ASP A 56 0.72 27.19 -5.28
N VAL A 57 1.86 26.49 -5.17
CA VAL A 57 2.49 25.73 -6.26
C VAL A 57 1.63 24.58 -6.79
N ASP A 58 0.71 24.08 -5.96
CA ASP A 58 -0.23 23.02 -6.31
C ASP A 58 -1.60 23.60 -6.71
N GLY A 59 -1.70 24.92 -6.93
CA GLY A 59 -2.94 25.55 -7.38
C GLY A 59 -3.99 25.73 -6.27
N ARG A 60 -3.64 25.52 -5.01
CA ARG A 60 -4.57 25.61 -3.88
C ARG A 60 -4.77 27.05 -3.47
N THR A 61 -6.02 27.44 -3.29
CA THR A 61 -6.42 28.78 -2.81
C THR A 61 -6.34 28.88 -1.29
N ALA A 62 -6.50 30.09 -0.76
CA ALA A 62 -6.65 30.29 0.68
C ALA A 62 -7.85 29.52 1.27
N LEU A 63 -8.93 29.32 0.50
CA LEU A 63 -10.08 28.53 0.95
C LEU A 63 -9.72 27.06 1.20
N HIS A 64 -8.87 26.46 0.35
CA HIS A 64 -8.37 25.10 0.58
C HIS A 64 -7.64 25.01 1.92
N TRP A 65 -6.72 25.93 2.18
CA TRP A 65 -5.94 25.94 3.42
C TRP A 65 -6.80 26.17 4.68
N ALA A 66 -7.85 27.01 4.60
CA ALA A 66 -8.82 27.16 5.67
C ALA A 66 -9.58 25.85 5.95
N VAL A 67 -10.03 25.15 4.89
CA VAL A 67 -10.68 23.85 5.02
C VAL A 67 -9.73 22.80 5.59
N PHE A 68 -8.47 22.76 5.17
CA PHE A 68 -7.50 21.77 5.66
C PHE A 68 -7.35 21.87 7.18
N GLY A 69 -7.23 23.10 7.71
CA GLY A 69 -7.16 23.33 9.14
C GLY A 69 -8.46 22.97 9.88
N ALA A 70 -9.62 23.28 9.30
CA ALA A 70 -10.92 22.92 9.86
C ALA A 70 -11.17 21.39 9.89
N SER A 71 -10.62 20.66 8.93
CA SER A 71 -10.97 19.25 8.67
C SER A 71 -10.65 18.27 9.81
N TYR A 72 -9.68 18.57 10.68
CA TYR A 72 -9.22 17.65 11.72
C TYR A 72 -9.34 18.20 13.15
N THR A 73 -9.62 19.50 13.32
CA THR A 73 -9.79 20.09 14.66
C THR A 73 -11.14 19.70 15.25
N THR A 74 -11.17 19.47 16.56
CA THR A 74 -12.41 19.21 17.32
C THR A 74 -12.71 20.34 18.31
N LYS A 75 -11.91 21.42 18.27
CA LYS A 75 -12.01 22.55 19.19
C LYS A 75 -12.99 23.58 18.63
N PRO A 76 -14.13 23.85 19.30
CA PRO A 76 -15.15 24.74 18.77
C PRO A 76 -14.63 26.15 18.42
N LYS A 77 -13.77 26.73 19.27
CA LYS A 77 -13.19 28.06 19.02
C LYS A 77 -12.34 28.12 17.74
N VAL A 78 -11.60 27.06 17.46
CA VAL A 78 -10.73 26.98 16.28
C VAL A 78 -11.55 26.73 15.03
N LEU A 79 -12.57 25.85 15.11
CA LEU A 79 -13.51 25.60 14.01
C LEU A 79 -14.21 26.90 13.58
N VAL A 80 -14.80 27.62 14.54
CA VAL A 80 -15.49 28.89 14.27
C VAL A 80 -14.55 29.90 13.61
N ALA A 81 -13.31 30.02 14.07
CA ALA A 81 -12.35 30.93 13.44
C ALA A 81 -12.03 30.57 11.98
N TYR A 82 -11.89 29.28 11.64
CA TYR A 82 -11.74 28.86 10.24
C TYR A 82 -12.98 29.15 9.41
N GLU A 83 -14.18 28.91 9.97
CA GLU A 83 -15.47 29.16 9.31
C GLU A 83 -15.69 30.65 9.03
N GLU A 84 -15.37 31.53 9.98
CA GLU A 84 -15.45 32.98 9.80
C GLU A 84 -14.54 33.48 8.68
N ILE A 85 -13.30 32.98 8.63
CA ILE A 85 -12.35 33.29 7.55
C ILE A 85 -12.89 32.78 6.21
N ALA A 86 -13.43 31.56 6.16
CA ALA A 86 -14.01 30.99 4.94
C ALA A 86 -15.22 31.80 4.45
N ASP A 87 -16.19 32.13 5.32
CA ASP A 87 -17.36 32.96 4.98
C ASP A 87 -16.91 34.34 4.48
N ALA A 88 -15.93 34.96 5.13
CA ALA A 88 -15.39 36.24 4.70
C ALA A 88 -14.76 36.17 3.29
N MET A 89 -13.98 35.12 2.99
CA MET A 89 -13.41 34.91 1.66
C MET A 89 -14.49 34.66 0.60
N ILE A 90 -15.52 33.86 0.92
CA ILE A 90 -16.66 33.54 0.04
C ILE A 90 -17.44 34.82 -0.31
N ARG A 91 -17.80 35.63 0.69
CA ARG A 91 -18.49 36.92 0.47
C ARG A 91 -17.67 37.90 -0.36
N LYS A 92 -16.35 37.82 -0.28
CA LYS A 92 -15.41 38.62 -1.08
C LYS A 92 -15.09 38.01 -2.45
N GLY A 93 -15.75 36.91 -2.83
CA GLY A 93 -15.70 36.35 -4.18
C GLY A 93 -14.50 35.46 -4.46
N ILE A 94 -13.97 34.74 -3.46
CA ILE A 94 -13.03 33.63 -3.73
C ILE A 94 -13.70 32.58 -4.63
N ASP A 95 -12.94 31.98 -5.54
CA ASP A 95 -13.44 30.90 -6.38
C ASP A 95 -13.65 29.63 -5.53
N ILE A 96 -14.90 29.39 -5.15
CA ILE A 96 -15.32 28.29 -4.27
C ILE A 96 -15.14 26.91 -4.90
N ASN A 97 -15.12 26.85 -6.24
CA ASN A 97 -15.04 25.62 -7.04
C ASN A 97 -13.69 25.47 -7.73
N LYS A 98 -12.68 26.24 -7.30
CA LYS A 98 -11.32 26.10 -7.82
C LYS A 98 -10.80 24.70 -7.52
N GLU A 99 -10.46 23.94 -8.56
CA GLU A 99 -9.74 22.66 -8.44
C GLU A 99 -8.23 22.94 -8.26
N ASP A 100 -7.60 22.19 -7.36
CA ASP A 100 -6.14 22.16 -7.21
C ASP A 100 -5.47 21.19 -8.20
N ALA A 101 -4.15 20.99 -8.07
CA ALA A 101 -3.38 20.10 -8.94
C ALA A 101 -3.77 18.61 -8.80
N TYR A 102 -4.57 18.26 -7.80
CA TYR A 102 -5.13 16.92 -7.54
C TYR A 102 -6.59 16.81 -7.96
N GLN A 103 -7.14 17.84 -8.64
CA GLN A 103 -8.53 17.89 -9.12
C GLN A 103 -9.56 17.93 -7.98
N ASP A 104 -9.11 18.28 -6.78
CA ASP A 104 -9.96 18.44 -5.60
C ASP A 104 -10.32 19.91 -5.41
N THR A 105 -11.57 20.17 -5.05
CA THR A 105 -12.01 21.48 -4.57
C THR A 105 -11.94 21.54 -3.04
N ALA A 106 -12.12 22.74 -2.48
CA ALA A 106 -12.25 22.91 -1.04
C ALA A 106 -13.36 22.01 -0.42
N LEU A 107 -14.43 21.69 -1.17
CA LEU A 107 -15.47 20.78 -0.70
C LEU A 107 -14.96 19.35 -0.55
N ASP A 108 -14.16 18.85 -1.50
CA ASP A 108 -13.69 17.44 -1.51
C ASP A 108 -12.91 17.09 -0.24
N TYR A 109 -12.06 18.02 0.21
CA TYR A 109 -11.24 17.85 1.41
C TYR A 109 -12.02 17.88 2.74
N VAL A 110 -13.25 18.43 2.77
CA VAL A 110 -14.07 18.48 4.00
C VAL A 110 -15.07 17.33 4.10
N LEU A 111 -15.31 16.55 3.03
CA LEU A 111 -16.31 15.48 3.00
C LEU A 111 -16.07 14.37 4.04
N TYR A 112 -14.83 14.21 4.50
CA TYR A 112 -14.44 13.20 5.48
C TYR A 112 -14.26 13.75 6.90
N ALA A 113 -14.34 15.08 7.06
CA ALA A 113 -14.20 15.78 8.33
C ALA A 113 -15.32 15.37 9.31
N PRO A 114 -15.05 15.39 10.63
CA PRO A 114 -16.07 15.09 11.63
C PRO A 114 -17.10 16.21 11.83
N SER A 115 -16.75 17.46 11.49
CA SER A 115 -17.62 18.63 11.58
C SER A 115 -18.31 18.91 10.26
N PHE A 116 -19.57 19.34 10.34
CA PHE A 116 -20.43 19.56 9.17
C PHE A 116 -20.64 21.05 8.88
N GLU A 117 -20.23 21.94 9.77
CA GLU A 117 -20.47 23.37 9.70
C GLU A 117 -19.75 23.99 8.50
N MET A 118 -18.43 23.76 8.38
CA MET A 118 -17.66 24.15 7.19
C MET A 118 -18.23 23.53 5.90
N GLN A 119 -18.63 22.26 5.94
CA GLN A 119 -19.26 21.60 4.80
C GLN A 119 -20.57 22.27 4.40
N THR A 120 -21.41 22.62 5.39
CA THR A 120 -22.70 23.28 5.19
C THR A 120 -22.49 24.66 4.58
N LEU A 121 -21.59 25.46 5.14
CA LEU A 121 -21.22 26.77 4.61
C LEU A 121 -20.83 26.69 3.12
N LEU A 122 -19.97 25.73 2.76
CA LEU A 122 -19.54 25.54 1.38
C LEU A 122 -20.71 25.17 0.46
N ILE A 123 -21.53 24.18 0.86
CA ILE A 123 -22.66 23.70 0.05
C ILE A 123 -23.72 24.79 -0.12
N GLU A 124 -24.09 25.49 0.95
CA GLU A 124 -25.06 26.60 0.91
C GLU A 124 -24.56 27.77 0.06
N SER A 125 -23.24 27.92 -0.05
CA SER A 125 -22.57 28.92 -0.90
C SER A 125 -22.34 28.45 -2.34
N GLY A 126 -22.84 27.26 -2.73
CA GLY A 126 -22.78 26.75 -4.10
C GLY A 126 -21.50 25.98 -4.44
N ALA A 127 -20.78 25.45 -3.44
CA ALA A 127 -19.64 24.57 -3.67
C ALA A 127 -20.07 23.25 -4.34
N THR A 128 -19.20 22.75 -5.20
CA THR A 128 -19.33 21.49 -5.93
C THR A 128 -18.03 20.70 -5.80
N SER A 129 -18.16 19.39 -5.94
CA SER A 129 -17.03 18.46 -5.83
C SER A 129 -16.34 18.32 -7.18
N GLY A 130 -15.00 18.39 -7.21
CA GLY A 130 -14.18 18.11 -8.40
C GLY A 130 -14.39 16.68 -8.90
N PHE A 131 -14.70 15.75 -8.00
CA PHE A 131 -15.10 14.39 -8.35
C PHE A 131 -16.43 14.31 -9.14
N LEU A 132 -17.33 15.27 -8.99
CA LEU A 132 -18.52 15.42 -9.85
C LEU A 132 -18.14 16.06 -11.19
N ALA A 133 -17.24 17.06 -11.18
CA ALA A 133 -16.74 17.72 -12.38
C ALA A 133 -15.97 16.76 -13.31
N ALA A 134 -15.27 15.76 -12.76
CA ALA A 134 -14.48 14.75 -13.46
C ALA A 134 -15.20 14.09 -14.66
N PHE A 135 -16.50 13.78 -14.54
CA PHE A 135 -17.24 13.23 -15.66
C PHE A 135 -17.38 14.23 -16.81
N TYR A 136 -17.65 15.50 -16.49
CA TYR A 136 -17.78 16.55 -17.48
C TYR A 136 -16.47 16.77 -18.21
N HIS A 137 -15.34 16.79 -17.50
CA HIS A 137 -13.99 16.92 -18.07
C HIS A 137 -13.72 15.83 -19.11
N TYR A 138 -13.90 14.56 -18.74
CA TYR A 138 -13.66 13.43 -19.65
C TYR A 138 -14.51 13.52 -20.93
N TYR A 139 -15.81 13.81 -20.82
CA TYR A 139 -16.68 13.88 -22.00
C TYR A 139 -16.41 15.11 -22.87
N GLN A 140 -16.09 16.26 -22.27
CA GLN A 140 -15.69 17.44 -23.04
C GLN A 140 -14.41 17.19 -23.83
N GLU A 141 -13.41 16.56 -23.21
CA GLU A 141 -12.15 16.20 -23.88
C GLU A 141 -12.36 15.16 -24.98
N THR A 142 -13.16 14.13 -24.72
CA THR A 142 -13.26 12.95 -25.60
C THR A 142 -14.26 13.13 -26.74
N SER A 143 -15.38 13.83 -26.51
CA SER A 143 -16.46 13.97 -27.49
C SER A 143 -16.90 15.41 -27.77
N LYS A 144 -16.30 16.43 -27.12
CA LYS A 144 -16.67 17.86 -27.22
C LYS A 144 -18.10 18.21 -26.80
N CYS A 145 -18.95 17.22 -26.55
CA CYS A 145 -20.32 17.33 -26.07
C CYS A 145 -20.60 16.25 -25.03
N LEU A 146 -21.55 16.53 -24.12
CA LEU A 146 -22.01 15.55 -23.14
C LEU A 146 -22.89 14.48 -23.80
N PRO A 147 -22.82 13.22 -23.35
CA PRO A 147 -23.66 12.15 -23.89
C PRO A 147 -25.14 12.41 -23.58
N GLU A 148 -26.00 12.27 -24.59
CA GLU A 148 -27.45 12.50 -24.48
C GLU A 148 -28.20 11.40 -23.69
N SER A 149 -27.53 10.28 -23.38
CA SER A 149 -28.13 9.16 -22.64
C SER A 149 -27.11 8.35 -21.84
N ILE A 150 -27.57 7.62 -20.82
CA ILE A 150 -26.73 6.70 -20.02
C ILE A 150 -26.05 5.64 -20.91
N PRO A 151 -26.72 4.97 -21.86
CA PRO A 151 -26.05 4.03 -22.76
C PRO A 151 -24.93 4.67 -23.60
N ALA A 152 -25.14 5.90 -24.09
CA ALA A 152 -24.11 6.63 -24.83
C ALA A 152 -22.91 6.97 -23.92
N ALA A 153 -23.17 7.39 -22.69
CA ALA A 153 -22.14 7.65 -21.68
C ALA A 153 -21.31 6.39 -21.39
N VAL A 154 -21.97 5.25 -21.19
CA VAL A 154 -21.32 3.94 -20.96
C VAL A 154 -20.52 3.48 -22.18
N ALA A 155 -21.03 3.68 -23.39
CA ALA A 155 -20.31 3.32 -24.61
C ALA A 155 -19.02 4.16 -24.78
N LEU A 156 -19.08 5.44 -24.40
CA LEU A 156 -17.94 6.35 -24.48
C LEU A 156 -16.92 6.12 -23.36
N SER A 157 -17.36 5.78 -22.14
CA SER A 157 -16.45 5.44 -21.03
C SER A 157 -15.67 4.14 -21.28
N ARG A 158 -16.19 3.21 -22.09
CA ARG A 158 -15.45 2.03 -22.56
C ARG A 158 -14.27 2.35 -23.47
N ARG A 159 -14.15 3.58 -23.97
CA ARG A 159 -13.01 4.06 -24.74
C ARG A 159 -11.91 4.67 -23.86
N ALA A 160 -12.18 4.84 -22.56
CA ALA A 160 -11.18 5.34 -21.63
C ALA A 160 -10.02 4.36 -21.53
N ASP A 161 -8.81 4.90 -21.41
CA ASP A 161 -7.65 4.08 -21.09
C ASP A 161 -7.75 3.58 -19.65
N LEU A 162 -8.12 4.47 -18.72
CA LEU A 162 -8.36 4.12 -17.32
C LEU A 162 -9.86 3.98 -17.10
N ALA A 163 -10.37 2.76 -17.22
CA ALA A 163 -11.79 2.47 -17.04
C ALA A 163 -12.16 2.29 -15.56
N PRO A 164 -13.34 2.76 -15.11
CA PRO A 164 -13.84 2.49 -13.77
C PRO A 164 -13.84 0.99 -13.43
N GLY A 165 -13.32 0.65 -12.26
CA GLY A 165 -13.16 -0.73 -11.80
C GLY A 165 -11.78 -1.34 -12.05
N ALA A 166 -10.97 -0.76 -12.95
CA ALA A 166 -9.58 -1.16 -13.11
C ALA A 166 -8.79 -0.94 -11.81
N THR A 167 -7.90 -1.86 -11.48
CA THR A 167 -7.03 -1.77 -10.30
C THR A 167 -5.61 -1.38 -10.69
N LEU A 168 -4.91 -0.70 -9.79
CA LEU A 168 -3.47 -0.47 -9.88
C LEU A 168 -2.80 -0.80 -8.54
N SER A 169 -1.70 -1.54 -8.60
CA SER A 169 -0.79 -1.78 -7.49
C SER A 169 0.22 -0.64 -7.42
N ILE A 170 0.18 0.12 -6.33
CA ILE A 170 1.01 1.30 -6.11
C ILE A 170 1.83 1.10 -4.83
N ARG A 171 3.14 1.23 -4.94
CA ARG A 171 4.04 1.32 -3.79
C ARG A 171 4.20 2.76 -3.35
N LEU A 172 3.83 3.07 -2.10
CA LEU A 172 3.99 4.41 -1.53
C LEU A 172 5.48 4.79 -1.48
N GLY A 173 5.82 5.97 -2.00
CA GLY A 173 7.18 6.53 -1.93
C GLY A 173 7.44 7.33 -0.65
N VAL A 174 6.39 7.66 0.09
CA VAL A 174 6.45 8.43 1.35
C VAL A 174 5.61 7.77 2.43
N PRO A 175 5.96 7.95 3.71
CA PRO A 175 5.15 7.42 4.79
C PRO A 175 3.88 8.27 5.02
N VAL A 176 2.80 7.63 5.47
CA VAL A 176 1.54 8.29 5.84
C VAL A 176 1.09 7.87 7.25
N TYR A 177 0.45 8.81 7.96
CA TYR A 177 0.11 8.67 9.39
C TYR A 177 -1.29 9.20 9.70
N SER A 178 -2.08 8.49 10.50
CA SER A 178 -3.39 9.02 10.94
C SER A 178 -3.27 10.19 11.92
N ASP A 179 -2.14 10.32 12.63
CA ASP A 179 -1.93 11.32 13.67
C ASP A 179 -1.00 12.48 13.25
N ARG A 180 -0.13 12.27 12.28
CA ARG A 180 0.89 13.24 11.83
C ARG A 180 0.74 13.72 10.40
N SER A 181 0.03 13.01 9.53
CA SER A 181 -0.34 13.59 8.24
C SER A 181 -1.42 14.65 8.44
N ARG A 182 -1.48 15.60 7.51
CA ARG A 182 -2.51 16.62 7.43
C ARG A 182 -3.24 16.51 6.10
N THR A 183 -4.50 16.93 6.11
CA THR A 183 -5.27 17.14 4.90
C THR A 183 -4.49 18.05 3.95
N GLY A 184 -4.37 17.64 2.69
CA GLY A 184 -3.57 18.32 1.68
C GLY A 184 -2.07 17.95 1.67
N ASP A 185 -1.59 17.08 2.58
CA ASP A 185 -0.20 16.61 2.48
C ASP A 185 -0.01 15.81 1.18
N PRO A 186 1.03 16.12 0.38
CA PRO A 186 1.27 15.41 -0.88
C PRO A 186 1.72 13.97 -0.62
N ILE A 187 1.24 13.04 -1.44
CA ILE A 187 1.74 11.67 -1.50
C ILE A 187 2.23 11.34 -2.90
N VAL A 188 3.24 10.48 -2.96
CA VAL A 188 3.76 9.94 -4.21
C VAL A 188 3.81 8.42 -4.08
N GLY A 189 3.56 7.74 -5.19
CA GLY A 189 3.66 6.31 -5.30
C GLY A 189 4.22 5.91 -6.66
N THR A 190 4.58 4.63 -6.78
CA THR A 190 5.09 4.06 -8.03
C THR A 190 4.24 2.85 -8.38
N VAL A 191 3.77 2.77 -9.62
CA VAL A 191 3.08 1.58 -10.12
C VAL A 191 4.08 0.42 -10.12
N THR A 192 3.78 -0.66 -9.40
CA THR A 192 4.68 -1.83 -9.29
C THR A 192 4.33 -2.95 -10.25
N TYR A 193 3.08 -2.97 -10.74
CA TYR A 193 2.55 -4.02 -11.60
C TYR A 193 1.99 -3.42 -12.89
N PRO A 194 2.27 -4.01 -14.06
CA PRO A 194 1.79 -3.48 -15.33
C PRO A 194 0.26 -3.52 -15.41
N LEU A 195 -0.36 -2.38 -15.78
CA LEU A 195 -1.79 -2.33 -16.09
C LEU A 195 -1.99 -2.54 -17.59
N CYS A 196 -2.64 -3.65 -17.96
CA CYS A 196 -3.07 -3.93 -19.32
C CYS A 196 -4.55 -3.56 -19.50
N LYS A 197 -5.05 -3.52 -20.75
CA LYS A 197 -6.46 -3.24 -21.08
C LYS A 197 -7.49 -4.10 -20.31
N ASN A 198 -7.10 -5.32 -19.95
CA ASN A 198 -7.97 -6.28 -19.23
C ASN A 198 -7.61 -6.40 -17.75
N GLY A 199 -6.91 -5.41 -17.17
CA GLY A 199 -6.47 -5.40 -15.78
C GLY A 199 -4.98 -5.69 -15.62
N GLU A 200 -4.56 -5.83 -14.37
CA GLU A 200 -3.18 -6.11 -13.97
C GLU A 200 -2.78 -7.52 -14.42
N GLN A 201 -1.77 -7.63 -15.29
CA GLN A 201 -1.19 -8.92 -15.71
C GLN A 201 0.32 -8.81 -15.89
N ILE A 202 1.09 -9.78 -15.39
CA ILE A 202 2.55 -9.79 -15.44
C ILE A 202 3.15 -9.50 -16.83
N ALA A 203 2.42 -9.89 -17.89
CA ALA A 203 2.71 -9.49 -19.25
C ALA A 203 1.42 -9.04 -19.97
N CYS A 204 1.51 -7.93 -20.69
CA CYS A 204 0.45 -7.47 -21.59
C CYS A 204 0.63 -8.06 -22.99
N LYS A 205 -0.47 -8.28 -23.71
CA LYS A 205 -0.40 -8.53 -25.15
C LYS A 205 0.14 -7.29 -25.88
N PRO A 206 0.77 -7.45 -27.06
CA PRO A 206 1.25 -6.31 -27.84
C PRO A 206 0.17 -5.24 -28.04
N GLY A 207 0.47 -4.00 -27.66
CA GLY A 207 -0.46 -2.86 -27.76
C GLY A 207 -1.59 -2.82 -26.74
N GLU A 208 -1.61 -3.70 -25.74
CA GLU A 208 -2.58 -3.69 -24.64
C GLU A 208 -2.08 -3.03 -23.35
N LEU A 209 -0.80 -2.65 -23.27
CA LEU A 209 -0.27 -1.92 -22.11
C LEU A 209 -0.95 -0.54 -21.99
N LEU A 210 -1.34 -0.20 -20.78
CA LEU A 210 -1.86 1.12 -20.42
C LEU A 210 -0.86 1.88 -19.55
N VAL A 211 -0.42 1.27 -18.45
CA VAL A 211 0.52 1.90 -17.50
C VAL A 211 1.64 0.93 -17.18
N SER A 212 2.89 1.35 -17.41
CA SER A 212 4.06 0.52 -17.13
C SER A 212 4.43 0.51 -15.66
N PRO A 213 5.09 -0.55 -15.17
CA PRO A 213 5.77 -0.52 -13.88
C PRO A 213 6.82 0.59 -13.86
N GLY A 214 6.98 1.23 -12.71
CA GLY A 214 7.91 2.34 -12.50
C GLY A 214 7.31 3.70 -12.81
N THR A 215 6.11 3.76 -13.40
CA THR A 215 5.40 5.02 -13.63
C THR A 215 4.99 5.63 -12.28
N GLN A 216 5.30 6.90 -12.08
CA GLN A 216 4.98 7.62 -10.84
C GLN A 216 3.50 8.02 -10.82
N VAL A 217 2.91 7.97 -9.64
CA VAL A 217 1.56 8.44 -9.36
C VAL A 217 1.64 9.48 -8.25
N LYS A 218 1.01 10.63 -8.44
CA LYS A 218 0.87 11.65 -7.39
C LYS A 218 -0.55 11.68 -6.85
N GLY A 219 -0.64 12.10 -5.60
CA GLY A 219 -1.87 12.18 -4.87
C GLY A 219 -1.76 13.07 -3.65
N THR A 220 -2.79 13.06 -2.82
CA THR A 220 -2.89 13.87 -1.61
C THR A 220 -3.55 13.08 -0.49
N VAL A 221 -3.28 13.48 0.76
CA VAL A 221 -4.06 13.02 1.91
C VAL A 221 -5.35 13.82 1.94
N LEU A 222 -6.48 13.18 1.62
CA LEU A 222 -7.81 13.80 1.74
C LEU A 222 -8.24 13.95 3.20
N PHE A 223 -7.83 13.00 4.07
CA PHE A 223 -8.18 13.04 5.48
C PHE A 223 -7.24 12.17 6.32
N ALA A 224 -6.89 12.65 7.51
CA ALA A 224 -6.17 11.86 8.51
C ALA A 224 -6.64 12.26 9.91
N GLN A 225 -6.98 11.27 10.73
CA GLN A 225 -7.45 11.50 12.09
C GLN A 225 -6.98 10.41 13.05
N LYS A 226 -6.33 10.83 14.14
CA LYS A 226 -6.04 9.94 15.27
C LYS A 226 -7.31 9.42 15.92
N ALA A 227 -7.25 8.31 16.63
CA ALA A 227 -8.43 7.80 17.30
C ALA A 227 -8.97 8.81 18.35
N PRO A 228 -10.19 9.36 18.20
CA PRO A 228 -10.70 10.39 19.14
C PRO A 228 -10.83 9.90 20.59
N ASN A 229 -11.09 8.60 20.75
CA ASN A 229 -11.22 7.94 22.04
C ASN A 229 -10.91 6.45 21.89
N LYS A 230 -11.02 5.67 22.97
CA LYS A 230 -10.77 4.22 22.97
C LYS A 230 -11.75 3.38 22.16
N TYR A 231 -12.94 3.90 21.85
CA TYR A 231 -14.01 3.18 21.14
C TYR A 231 -14.02 3.48 19.64
N SER A 232 -13.50 4.63 19.23
CA SER A 232 -13.46 5.09 17.85
C SER A 232 -12.18 4.64 17.14
N ARG A 233 -12.22 4.43 15.83
CA ARG A 233 -11.05 4.02 15.04
C ARG A 233 -10.32 5.26 14.53
N PRO A 234 -8.98 5.25 14.41
CA PRO A 234 -8.32 6.23 13.56
C PRO A 234 -8.73 6.01 12.11
N ARG A 235 -8.73 7.09 11.34
CA ARG A 235 -9.23 7.13 9.96
C ARG A 235 -8.19 7.79 9.08
N MET A 236 -8.09 7.32 7.84
CA MET A 236 -7.27 7.93 6.81
C MET A 236 -7.95 7.75 5.45
N VAL A 237 -7.87 8.77 4.61
CA VAL A 237 -8.29 8.72 3.21
C VAL A 237 -7.15 9.27 2.37
N LEU A 238 -6.73 8.48 1.37
CA LEU A 238 -5.73 8.87 0.39
C LEU A 238 -6.42 9.00 -0.97
N ASP A 239 -6.02 9.98 -1.75
CA ASP A 239 -6.43 10.13 -3.14
C ASP A 239 -5.22 10.04 -4.06
N PHE A 240 -5.40 9.38 -5.20
CA PHE A 240 -4.39 9.29 -6.26
C PHE A 240 -4.97 9.88 -7.54
N SER A 241 -4.38 11.00 -7.95
CA SER A 241 -5.03 11.96 -8.85
C SER A 241 -4.30 12.15 -10.17
N SER A 242 -3.02 11.77 -10.26
CA SER A 242 -2.28 11.88 -11.53
C SER A 242 -1.22 10.81 -11.75
N ILE A 243 -1.06 10.44 -13.02
CA ILE A 243 0.01 9.58 -13.54
C ILE A 243 1.04 10.48 -14.21
N GLU A 244 2.30 10.38 -13.78
CA GLU A 244 3.42 11.14 -14.34
C GLU A 244 4.17 10.30 -15.37
N HIS A 245 4.09 10.72 -16.63
CA HIS A 245 4.75 10.04 -17.75
C HIS A 245 6.21 10.43 -17.87
N LYS A 246 6.99 9.58 -18.54
CA LYS A 246 8.36 9.92 -18.95
C LYS A 246 8.35 11.17 -19.82
N GLY A 247 8.99 12.25 -19.35
CA GLY A 247 9.01 13.57 -19.98
C GLY A 247 8.20 14.64 -19.26
N GLY A 248 7.56 14.32 -18.13
CA GLY A 248 6.91 15.30 -17.24
C GLY A 248 5.46 15.62 -17.58
N GLU A 249 4.90 15.02 -18.63
CA GLU A 249 3.48 15.11 -18.94
C GLU A 249 2.65 14.34 -17.90
N LYS A 250 1.46 14.88 -17.54
CA LYS A 250 0.58 14.31 -16.52
C LYS A 250 -0.77 13.92 -17.10
N SER A 251 -1.17 12.66 -16.89
CA SER A 251 -2.55 12.22 -17.09
C SER A 251 -3.33 12.26 -15.80
N THR A 252 -4.61 12.57 -15.88
CA THR A 252 -5.52 12.52 -14.74
C THR A 252 -5.84 11.08 -14.37
N LEU A 253 -5.84 10.81 -13.08
CA LEU A 253 -6.26 9.56 -12.45
C LEU A 253 -7.37 9.93 -11.45
N TYR A 254 -8.39 9.09 -11.36
CA TYR A 254 -9.38 9.21 -10.30
C TYR A 254 -9.44 7.86 -9.63
N ALA A 255 -8.67 7.69 -8.56
CA ALA A 255 -8.51 6.38 -7.92
C ALA A 255 -8.62 6.46 -6.40
N ARG A 256 -9.37 5.51 -5.85
CA ARG A 256 -9.57 5.35 -4.40
C ARG A 256 -8.81 4.14 -3.90
N VAL A 257 -8.44 4.14 -2.63
CA VAL A 257 -7.84 2.96 -1.99
C VAL A 257 -8.87 1.85 -1.91
N LEU A 258 -8.49 0.66 -2.40
CA LEU A 258 -9.29 -0.57 -2.34
C LEU A 258 -8.82 -1.47 -1.20
N ASP A 259 -7.50 -1.69 -1.08
CA ASP A 259 -6.89 -2.45 0.01
C ASP A 259 -5.46 -1.96 0.27
N VAL A 260 -4.93 -2.27 1.46
CA VAL A 260 -3.51 -2.05 1.79
C VAL A 260 -2.90 -3.40 2.09
N ASP A 261 -1.86 -3.76 1.34
CA ASP A 261 -1.34 -5.12 1.37
C ASP A 261 -0.79 -5.47 2.75
N ASN A 262 -1.15 -6.68 3.21
CA ASN A 262 -0.82 -7.21 4.54
C ASN A 262 -1.12 -6.27 5.73
N ALA A 263 -2.03 -5.30 5.55
CA ALA A 263 -2.45 -4.41 6.62
C ALA A 263 -3.47 -5.09 7.56
N ARG A 264 -3.38 -4.77 8.86
CA ARG A 264 -4.42 -5.05 9.86
C ARG A 264 -5.61 -4.09 9.73
N GLU A 265 -5.41 -2.96 9.08
CA GLU A 265 -6.43 -1.96 8.80
C GLU A 265 -7.53 -2.55 7.88
N THR A 266 -8.70 -1.93 7.88
CA THR A 266 -9.78 -2.31 6.96
C THR A 266 -10.14 -1.13 6.10
N VAL A 267 -10.22 -1.31 4.78
CA VAL A 267 -10.70 -0.28 3.88
C VAL A 267 -12.20 -0.42 3.69
N ARG A 268 -12.95 0.68 3.86
CA ARG A 268 -14.40 0.75 3.60
C ARG A 268 -14.74 2.10 2.99
N ASN A 269 -15.33 2.10 1.79
CA ASN A 269 -15.73 3.33 1.10
C ASN A 269 -14.60 4.39 0.99
N ASN A 270 -13.40 3.96 0.56
CA ASN A 270 -12.17 4.76 0.52
C ASN A 270 -11.54 5.09 1.89
N GLU A 271 -12.20 4.79 3.00
CA GLU A 271 -11.63 5.02 4.33
C GLU A 271 -10.81 3.84 4.80
N ILE A 272 -9.53 4.09 5.06
CA ILE A 272 -8.64 3.20 5.79
C ILE A 272 -8.94 3.36 7.28
N LEU A 273 -9.46 2.31 7.89
CA LEU A 273 -9.84 2.30 9.29
C LEU A 273 -8.81 1.54 10.12
N GLY A 274 -8.18 2.22 11.08
CA GLY A 274 -7.29 1.65 12.09
C GLY A 274 -7.97 0.63 13.00
N ILE A 275 -7.28 0.04 13.97
CA ILE A 275 -7.88 -1.00 14.81
C ILE A 275 -8.61 -0.45 16.05
N VAL A 276 -9.71 -1.11 16.43
CA VAL A 276 -10.42 -0.81 17.69
C VAL A 276 -9.60 -1.33 18.87
N GLN A 277 -9.67 -0.66 20.04
CA GLN A 277 -9.04 -1.21 21.24
C GLN A 277 -9.72 -2.53 21.66
N PRO A 278 -9.01 -3.67 21.76
CA PRO A 278 -9.64 -4.93 22.15
C PRO A 278 -10.10 -4.88 23.61
N HIS A 279 -11.41 -4.97 23.85
CA HIS A 279 -11.98 -5.16 25.18
C HIS A 279 -12.02 -6.66 25.51
N ALA A 280 -11.39 -7.06 26.61
CA ALA A 280 -11.55 -8.39 27.18
C ALA A 280 -11.53 -8.27 28.70
N SER A 281 -12.38 -9.02 29.39
CA SER A 281 -12.40 -9.07 30.85
C SER A 281 -11.08 -9.65 31.40
N GLY A 282 -10.71 -9.32 32.64
CA GLY A 282 -9.45 -9.77 33.25
C GLY A 282 -9.27 -11.30 33.29
N LYS A 283 -10.37 -12.06 33.40
CA LYS A 283 -10.35 -13.53 33.33
C LYS A 283 -10.01 -14.06 31.93
N MET A 284 -10.56 -13.44 30.89
CA MET A 284 -10.26 -13.77 29.49
C MET A 284 -8.80 -13.42 29.16
N GLN A 285 -8.28 -12.34 29.74
CA GLN A 285 -6.89 -11.91 29.57
C GLN A 285 -5.90 -12.93 30.15
N MET A 286 -6.16 -13.45 31.36
CA MET A 286 -5.35 -14.50 31.98
C MET A 286 -5.39 -15.82 31.19
N ALA A 287 -6.57 -16.20 30.69
CA ALA A 287 -6.72 -17.41 29.87
C ALA A 287 -5.95 -17.30 28.54
N MET A 288 -6.01 -16.15 27.87
CA MET A 288 -5.27 -15.91 26.62
C MET A 288 -3.75 -15.83 26.84
N ALA A 289 -3.30 -15.23 27.95
CA ALA A 289 -1.89 -15.22 28.33
C ALA A 289 -1.36 -16.64 28.62
N ALA A 290 -2.15 -17.46 29.32
CA ALA A 290 -1.81 -18.86 29.58
C ALA A 290 -1.77 -19.68 28.28
N LEU A 291 -2.70 -19.48 27.35
CA LEU A 291 -2.67 -20.14 26.03
C LEU A 291 -1.43 -19.73 25.20
N GLY A 292 -1.02 -18.47 25.29
CA GLY A 292 0.19 -17.98 24.63
C GLY A 292 1.50 -18.52 25.18
N ALA A 293 1.55 -18.91 26.45
CA ALA A 293 2.71 -19.56 27.05
C ALA A 293 2.89 -21.02 26.58
N VAL A 294 1.82 -21.68 26.13
CA VAL A 294 1.83 -23.11 25.76
C VAL A 294 1.92 -23.31 24.24
N ASN A 295 1.43 -22.35 23.45
CA ASN A 295 1.60 -22.33 22.01
C ASN A 295 1.83 -20.87 21.54
N PRO A 296 3.05 -20.51 21.08
CA PRO A 296 3.36 -19.15 20.63
C PRO A 296 2.37 -18.65 19.57
N ILE A 297 1.90 -19.55 18.68
CA ILE A 297 0.91 -19.25 17.64
C ILE A 297 -0.46 -18.91 18.24
N ALA A 298 -0.87 -19.60 19.31
CA ALA A 298 -2.10 -19.30 20.03
C ALA A 298 -1.99 -18.02 20.92
N GLY A 299 -0.76 -17.64 21.28
CA GLY A 299 -0.46 -16.39 21.99
C GLY A 299 -0.58 -15.14 21.14
N TYR A 300 -0.64 -15.29 19.81
CA TYR A 300 -0.75 -14.18 18.87
C TYR A 300 -2.15 -13.61 18.70
N THR A 301 -3.11 -14.00 19.56
CA THR A 301 -4.30 -13.16 19.72
C THR A 301 -3.85 -11.76 20.14
N ILE A 302 -4.45 -10.73 19.54
CA ILE A 302 -4.11 -9.30 19.72
C ILE A 302 -3.85 -8.93 21.20
N LYS A 303 -4.57 -9.58 22.14
CA LYS A 303 -4.40 -9.38 23.58
C LYS A 303 -3.38 -10.30 24.28
N GLY A 304 -3.12 -11.50 23.75
CA GLY A 304 -2.11 -12.43 24.26
C GLY A 304 -0.70 -11.85 24.11
N VAL A 305 -0.43 -11.21 22.97
CA VAL A 305 0.83 -10.49 22.70
C VAL A 305 1.03 -9.31 23.65
N GLN A 306 -0.01 -8.50 23.87
CA GLN A 306 0.04 -7.36 24.80
C GLN A 306 0.35 -7.81 26.23
N THR A 307 -0.29 -8.89 26.67
CA THR A 307 -0.25 -9.32 28.08
C THR A 307 1.04 -10.06 28.42
N VAL A 308 1.60 -10.83 27.49
CA VAL A 308 2.86 -11.57 27.71
C VAL A 308 4.08 -10.67 27.51
N TYR A 309 4.01 -9.68 26.62
CA TYR A 309 5.22 -8.95 26.16
C TYR A 309 5.23 -7.44 26.43
N GLY A 310 4.15 -6.86 26.98
CA GLY A 310 4.11 -5.44 27.37
C GLY A 310 4.07 -4.47 26.19
N LEU A 311 3.72 -4.92 24.99
CA LEU A 311 3.68 -4.10 23.78
C LEU A 311 2.40 -3.25 23.76
N SER A 312 2.55 -1.92 23.74
CA SER A 312 1.45 -1.00 23.44
C SER A 312 1.03 -1.22 21.98
N ILE A 313 -0.21 -1.64 21.74
CA ILE A 313 -0.72 -1.68 20.37
C ILE A 313 -0.90 -0.23 19.93
N ARG A 314 -0.04 0.22 19.00
CA ARG A 314 -0.28 1.46 18.26
C ARG A 314 -1.57 1.27 17.48
N ARG A 315 -2.62 2.00 17.82
CA ARG A 315 -3.93 1.95 17.12
C ARG A 315 -3.89 2.73 15.82
N GLU A 316 -3.02 3.73 15.78
CA GLU A 316 -2.81 4.64 14.66
C GLU A 316 -2.44 3.89 13.39
N VAL A 317 -2.95 4.41 12.27
CA VAL A 317 -2.57 4.01 10.92
C VAL A 317 -1.18 4.58 10.66
N LEU A 318 -0.26 3.68 10.36
CA LEU A 318 1.13 3.99 10.02
C LEU A 318 1.49 3.11 8.84
N PHE A 319 1.67 3.73 7.68
CA PHE A 319 2.22 3.07 6.52
C PHE A 319 3.56 3.70 6.17
N PRO A 320 4.69 2.99 6.32
CA PRO A 320 5.99 3.49 5.90
C PRO A 320 6.07 3.66 4.38
N ALA A 321 7.10 4.38 3.92
CA ALA A 321 7.48 4.29 2.51
C ALA A 321 7.80 2.82 2.15
N GLY A 322 7.41 2.41 0.96
CA GLY A 322 7.49 1.02 0.50
C GLY A 322 6.22 0.20 0.74
N THR A 323 5.21 0.72 1.44
CA THR A 323 3.92 0.02 1.60
C THR A 323 3.19 -0.09 0.25
N ASP A 324 2.80 -1.31 -0.10
CA ASP A 324 2.02 -1.61 -1.29
C ASP A 324 0.52 -1.39 -1.01
N VAL A 325 -0.14 -0.64 -1.88
CA VAL A 325 -1.56 -0.27 -1.82
C VAL A 325 -2.22 -0.63 -3.13
N GLN A 326 -3.37 -1.29 -3.07
CA GLN A 326 -4.20 -1.50 -4.25
C GLN A 326 -5.22 -0.36 -4.35
N VAL A 327 -5.25 0.32 -5.48
CA VAL A 327 -6.23 1.36 -5.77
C VAL A 327 -7.18 0.90 -6.87
N GLN A 328 -8.38 1.48 -6.89
CA GLN A 328 -9.40 1.24 -7.91
C GLN A 328 -9.74 2.55 -8.61
N VAL A 329 -9.66 2.55 -9.94
CA VAL A 329 -10.14 3.65 -10.79
C VAL A 329 -11.65 3.78 -10.62
N VAL A 330 -12.12 5.00 -10.36
CA VAL A 330 -13.54 5.30 -10.09
C VAL A 330 -14.19 6.19 -11.15
N ARG A 331 -13.39 6.86 -12.00
CA ARG A 331 -13.87 7.65 -13.15
C ARG A 331 -13.06 7.33 -14.41
N PRO A 332 -13.68 7.40 -15.60
CA PRO A 332 -12.95 7.24 -16.84
C PRO A 332 -11.97 8.39 -17.05
N SER A 333 -10.75 8.08 -17.49
CA SER A 333 -9.81 9.07 -18.01
C SER A 333 -8.97 8.52 -19.17
N THR A 334 -8.44 9.43 -19.98
CA THR A 334 -7.59 9.10 -21.14
C THR A 334 -6.14 9.39 -20.79
N LEU A 335 -5.23 8.50 -21.19
CA LEU A 335 -3.82 8.75 -20.99
C LEU A 335 -3.31 9.69 -22.09
N LYS A 336 -2.68 10.81 -21.70
CA LYS A 336 -2.05 11.73 -22.66
C LYS A 336 -0.88 11.09 -23.39
N LYS A 337 -0.17 10.18 -22.71
CA LYS A 337 0.92 9.39 -23.26
C LYS A 337 0.78 7.93 -22.83
N LYS A 338 1.20 7.03 -23.70
CA LYS A 338 1.34 5.60 -23.39
C LYS A 338 2.83 5.29 -23.45
N ASP A 339 3.38 4.78 -22.35
CA ASP A 339 4.80 4.50 -22.27
C ASP A 339 5.17 3.33 -23.20
N ASP A 340 6.30 3.46 -23.89
CA ASP A 340 6.93 2.34 -24.59
C ASP A 340 7.59 1.43 -23.55
N TRP A 341 6.99 0.26 -23.33
CA TRP A 341 7.52 -0.79 -22.46
C TRP A 341 7.36 -2.14 -23.15
N GLU A 342 8.47 -2.81 -23.38
CA GLU A 342 8.54 -4.08 -24.13
C GLU A 342 8.12 -5.30 -23.29
N GLY A 343 7.78 -5.08 -22.01
CA GLY A 343 7.54 -6.13 -21.04
C GLY A 343 8.78 -6.45 -20.21
N TRP A 344 8.60 -7.33 -19.23
CA TRP A 344 9.71 -7.92 -18.49
C TRP A 344 10.54 -8.83 -19.42
N PRO A 345 11.88 -8.88 -19.27
CA PRO A 345 12.72 -9.74 -20.10
C PRO A 345 12.31 -11.23 -20.00
N ARG A 346 12.25 -11.91 -21.14
CA ARG A 346 11.85 -13.33 -21.22
C ARG A 346 13.07 -14.24 -21.38
N LEU A 347 13.09 -15.33 -20.62
CA LEU A 347 14.11 -16.37 -20.74
C LEU A 347 13.77 -17.34 -21.87
N PRO A 348 14.78 -17.76 -22.68
CA PRO A 348 14.56 -18.81 -23.66
C PRO A 348 14.33 -20.16 -22.98
N LEU A 349 13.25 -20.85 -23.36
CA LEU A 349 12.97 -22.21 -22.89
C LEU A 349 13.67 -23.23 -23.80
N ASP A 350 14.88 -23.65 -23.42
CA ASP A 350 15.58 -24.75 -24.08
C ASP A 350 15.21 -26.13 -23.49
N ALA A 351 15.60 -27.20 -24.19
CA ALA A 351 15.27 -28.57 -23.81
C ALA A 351 15.80 -28.96 -22.43
N SER A 352 16.94 -28.42 -22.01
CA SER A 352 17.51 -28.72 -20.69
C SER A 352 16.71 -28.07 -19.57
N LEU A 353 16.27 -26.83 -19.75
CA LEU A 353 15.42 -26.13 -18.80
C LEU A 353 14.03 -26.80 -18.72
N GLN A 354 13.47 -27.17 -19.86
CA GLN A 354 12.19 -27.89 -19.91
C GLN A 354 12.26 -29.23 -19.16
N GLN A 355 13.40 -29.94 -19.26
CA GLN A 355 13.60 -31.19 -18.53
C GLN A 355 13.73 -30.97 -17.02
N ILE A 356 14.42 -29.91 -16.58
CA ILE A 356 14.51 -29.52 -15.16
C ILE A 356 13.11 -29.25 -14.60
N VAL A 357 12.30 -28.45 -15.30
CA VAL A 357 10.92 -28.15 -14.91
C VAL A 357 10.08 -29.42 -14.80
N LYS A 358 10.19 -30.33 -15.78
CA LYS A 358 9.45 -31.59 -15.80
C LYS A 358 9.81 -32.52 -14.63
N GLN A 359 11.05 -32.47 -14.17
CA GLN A 359 11.54 -33.28 -13.05
C GLN A 359 11.38 -32.59 -11.68
N ALA A 360 11.05 -31.30 -11.65
CA ALA A 360 10.88 -30.56 -10.42
C ALA A 360 9.77 -31.19 -9.56
N PRO A 361 9.97 -31.31 -8.23
CA PRO A 361 8.94 -31.83 -7.33
C PRO A 361 7.66 -31.02 -7.46
N LEU A 362 6.50 -31.67 -7.60
CA LEU A 362 5.22 -30.99 -7.82
C LEU A 362 4.60 -30.44 -6.53
N ARG A 363 4.86 -31.10 -5.40
CA ARG A 363 4.25 -30.78 -4.11
C ARG A 363 5.24 -30.95 -2.97
N THR A 364 5.03 -30.13 -1.96
CA THR A 364 5.63 -30.28 -0.64
C THR A 364 4.78 -31.20 0.24
N HIS A 365 5.36 -31.69 1.33
CA HIS A 365 4.67 -32.51 2.33
C HIS A 365 4.91 -31.95 3.73
N SER A 366 3.94 -32.06 4.63
CA SER A 366 4.18 -31.79 6.05
C SER A 366 5.17 -32.80 6.64
N THR A 367 5.68 -32.54 7.85
CA THR A 367 6.53 -33.47 8.60
C THR A 367 5.85 -34.82 8.92
N LYS A 368 4.53 -34.91 8.76
CA LYS A 368 3.74 -36.16 8.87
C LYS A 368 3.47 -36.80 7.50
N ASN A 369 4.20 -36.38 6.47
CA ASN A 369 4.09 -36.84 5.09
C ASN A 369 2.70 -36.63 4.46
N VAL A 370 1.98 -35.59 4.88
CA VAL A 370 0.71 -35.19 4.24
C VAL A 370 1.00 -34.20 3.13
N PRO A 371 0.54 -34.41 1.89
CA PRO A 371 0.72 -33.44 0.80
C PRO A 371 0.21 -32.04 1.17
N SER A 372 0.98 -31.00 0.84
CA SER A 372 0.66 -29.60 1.15
C SER A 372 0.81 -28.72 -0.08
N ASP A 373 1.72 -27.77 -0.08
CA ASP A 373 1.75 -26.68 -1.05
C ASP A 373 2.27 -27.18 -2.40
N VAL A 374 1.76 -26.59 -3.48
CA VAL A 374 2.24 -26.84 -4.85
C VAL A 374 3.48 -25.96 -5.07
N THR A 375 4.54 -26.53 -5.62
CA THR A 375 5.71 -25.73 -6.03
C THR A 375 5.35 -24.93 -7.28
N ASN A 376 5.60 -23.63 -7.28
CA ASN A 376 5.12 -22.71 -8.34
C ASN A 376 6.20 -21.74 -8.83
N LEU A 377 7.41 -21.79 -8.25
CA LEU A 377 8.57 -21.01 -8.68
C LEU A 377 9.82 -21.89 -8.83
N ILE A 378 10.71 -21.53 -9.75
CA ILE A 378 12.10 -21.99 -9.82
C ILE A 378 13.00 -20.75 -9.88
N PHE A 379 14.08 -20.73 -9.10
CA PHE A 379 15.12 -19.71 -9.19
C PHE A 379 16.40 -20.28 -9.76
N LEU A 380 17.01 -19.55 -10.69
CA LEU A 380 18.32 -19.83 -11.27
C LEU A 380 19.34 -18.84 -10.70
N GLY A 381 20.21 -19.31 -9.83
CA GLY A 381 21.17 -18.46 -9.13
C GLY A 381 21.71 -19.07 -7.85
N THR A 382 22.74 -18.47 -7.26
CA THR A 382 23.33 -18.92 -6.00
C THR A 382 22.43 -18.60 -4.80
N ARG A 383 22.67 -19.24 -3.65
CA ARG A 383 21.97 -18.88 -2.39
C ARG A 383 22.12 -17.38 -2.07
N GLN A 384 23.30 -16.80 -2.30
CA GLN A 384 23.56 -15.39 -2.04
C GLN A 384 22.71 -14.48 -2.94
N GLU A 385 22.56 -14.84 -4.21
CA GLU A 385 21.70 -14.11 -5.16
C GLU A 385 20.23 -14.18 -4.73
N ILE A 386 19.75 -15.34 -4.26
CA ILE A 386 18.39 -15.49 -3.71
C ILE A 386 18.20 -14.55 -2.51
N VAL A 387 19.07 -14.64 -1.50
CA VAL A 387 18.96 -13.81 -0.30
C VAL A 387 19.01 -12.33 -0.63
N SER A 388 19.92 -11.92 -1.53
CA SER A 388 20.03 -10.52 -1.96
C SER A 388 18.77 -10.06 -2.69
N ALA A 389 18.24 -10.87 -3.61
CA ALA A 389 17.04 -10.54 -4.37
C ALA A 389 15.81 -10.33 -3.47
N PHE A 390 15.60 -11.24 -2.51
CA PHE A 390 14.49 -11.15 -1.56
C PHE A 390 14.65 -9.96 -0.61
N ASN A 391 15.85 -9.72 -0.06
CA ASN A 391 16.08 -8.59 0.84
C ASN A 391 15.82 -7.23 0.16
N GLU A 392 16.26 -7.07 -1.09
CA GLU A 392 16.07 -5.82 -1.86
C GLU A 392 14.60 -5.60 -2.25
N ALA A 393 13.82 -6.67 -2.34
CA ALA A 393 12.37 -6.64 -2.49
C ALA A 393 11.62 -6.46 -1.14
N ASN A 394 12.35 -6.19 -0.04
CA ASN A 394 11.84 -6.09 1.34
C ASN A 394 11.16 -7.36 1.87
N TRP A 395 11.65 -8.52 1.46
CA TRP A 395 11.32 -9.80 2.09
C TRP A 395 12.36 -10.14 3.14
N ILE A 396 11.92 -10.78 4.22
CA ILE A 396 12.78 -11.12 5.37
C ILE A 396 12.90 -12.63 5.46
N GLU A 397 14.13 -13.13 5.67
CA GLU A 397 14.37 -14.56 5.93
C GLU A 397 13.75 -14.94 7.28
N ALA A 398 12.91 -15.98 7.30
CA ALA A 398 12.24 -16.43 8.51
C ALA A 398 13.23 -17.12 9.46
N ASP A 399 13.14 -16.83 10.76
CA ASP A 399 14.00 -17.42 11.78
C ASP A 399 13.87 -18.96 11.81
N ASP A 400 15.00 -19.68 11.81
CA ASP A 400 15.04 -21.12 11.99
C ASP A 400 14.40 -21.52 13.32
N LEU A 401 13.45 -22.46 13.27
CA LEU A 401 12.78 -23.06 14.44
C LEU A 401 13.76 -23.93 15.26
N SER A 402 14.73 -23.32 15.94
CA SER A 402 15.45 -23.98 17.03
C SER A 402 14.62 -23.84 18.31
N VAL A 403 14.19 -24.98 18.85
CA VAL A 403 13.17 -25.12 19.91
C VAL A 403 13.55 -24.46 21.26
N ARG A 404 14.75 -23.88 21.38
CA ARG A 404 15.17 -23.11 22.57
C ARG A 404 15.37 -21.61 22.35
N SER A 405 15.35 -21.12 21.09
CA SER A 405 15.57 -19.71 20.74
C SER A 405 14.31 -18.98 20.28
N ALA A 406 13.30 -19.70 19.78
CA ALA A 406 12.09 -19.11 19.19
C ALA A 406 11.34 -18.13 20.11
N LEU A 407 11.30 -18.37 21.42
CA LEU A 407 10.61 -17.47 22.37
C LEU A 407 11.42 -16.20 22.65
N LYS A 408 12.77 -16.30 22.72
CA LYS A 408 13.67 -15.18 23.02
C LYS A 408 13.88 -14.29 21.79
N VAL A 409 13.97 -14.88 20.61
CA VAL A 409 14.05 -14.18 19.33
C VAL A 409 12.71 -13.55 19.00
N ALA A 410 11.58 -14.27 19.09
CA ALA A 410 10.26 -13.64 18.95
C ALA A 410 10.06 -12.48 19.95
N GLN A 411 10.53 -12.62 21.20
CA GLN A 411 10.43 -11.56 22.21
C GLN A 411 11.34 -10.35 21.96
N ALA A 412 12.52 -10.54 21.36
CA ALA A 412 13.45 -9.46 21.00
C ALA A 412 13.06 -8.78 19.68
N THR A 413 12.67 -9.56 18.69
CA THR A 413 12.24 -9.13 17.36
C THR A 413 10.87 -8.44 17.43
N MET A 414 9.91 -8.92 18.22
CA MET A 414 8.63 -8.21 18.42
C MET A 414 8.76 -6.87 19.19
N ARG A 415 9.84 -6.66 19.95
CA ARG A 415 10.13 -5.38 20.62
C ARG A 415 10.80 -4.35 19.71
N GLN A 416 11.38 -4.77 18.58
CA GLN A 416 12.15 -3.87 17.70
C GLN A 416 11.70 -3.85 16.23
N THR A 417 11.05 -4.90 15.71
CA THR A 417 10.66 -5.03 14.29
C THR A 417 9.20 -5.47 14.05
N GLY A 418 8.40 -5.72 15.09
CA GLY A 418 6.99 -6.05 14.89
C GLY A 418 6.76 -7.43 14.24
N TYR A 419 5.62 -7.60 13.57
CA TYR A 419 4.99 -8.86 13.15
C TYR A 419 5.75 -9.68 12.07
N GLU A 420 7.02 -9.37 11.80
CA GLU A 420 7.74 -9.76 10.58
C GLU A 420 8.64 -10.99 10.71
N SER A 421 8.77 -11.62 11.89
CA SER A 421 9.68 -12.76 12.12
C SER A 421 9.03 -14.05 12.65
N ALA A 422 7.70 -14.16 12.65
CA ALA A 422 7.03 -15.33 13.21
C ALA A 422 7.28 -16.61 12.39
N PRO A 423 7.46 -17.77 13.05
CA PRO A 423 7.79 -19.02 12.38
C PRO A 423 6.64 -19.55 11.53
N VAL A 424 6.97 -20.19 10.40
CA VAL A 424 6.02 -20.90 9.54
C VAL A 424 6.11 -22.42 9.71
N SER A 425 5.04 -23.14 9.39
CA SER A 425 5.05 -24.61 9.39
C SER A 425 6.14 -25.14 8.45
N THR A 426 6.94 -26.09 8.93
CA THR A 426 7.94 -26.78 8.11
C THR A 426 7.26 -27.72 7.12
N LEU A 427 7.49 -27.46 5.85
CA LEU A 427 7.14 -28.34 4.75
C LEU A 427 8.42 -28.95 4.18
N GLN A 428 8.32 -30.12 3.56
CA GLN A 428 9.45 -30.91 3.12
C GLN A 428 9.26 -31.37 1.68
N ILE A 429 10.38 -31.47 0.96
CA ILE A 429 10.48 -32.15 -0.32
C ILE A 429 11.40 -33.34 -0.10
N ASN A 430 10.90 -34.56 -0.35
CA ASN A 430 11.65 -35.81 -0.15
C ASN A 430 12.29 -35.92 1.25
N GLY A 431 11.58 -35.46 2.29
CA GLY A 431 12.07 -35.44 3.68
C GLY A 431 13.05 -34.30 4.01
N LYS A 432 13.47 -33.49 3.02
CA LYS A 432 14.35 -32.33 3.24
C LYS A 432 13.53 -31.08 3.56
N SER A 433 13.88 -30.39 4.65
CA SER A 433 13.39 -29.05 5.00
C SER A 433 13.84 -27.99 3.98
N PRO A 434 13.15 -26.84 3.86
CA PRO A 434 13.58 -25.74 3.00
C PRO A 434 14.96 -25.22 3.42
N ASP A 435 15.68 -24.65 2.46
CA ASP A 435 17.01 -24.10 2.63
C ASP A 435 16.95 -22.61 3.06
N PRO A 436 16.27 -21.71 2.32
CA PRO A 436 15.73 -20.49 2.90
C PRO A 436 14.20 -20.44 2.87
N VAL A 437 13.65 -19.65 3.77
CA VAL A 437 12.23 -19.31 3.82
C VAL A 437 12.13 -17.80 3.93
N PHE A 438 11.33 -17.17 3.08
CA PHE A 438 11.13 -15.72 3.12
C PHE A 438 9.68 -15.38 3.42
N GLN A 439 9.47 -14.26 4.09
CA GLN A 439 8.17 -13.68 4.34
C GLN A 439 8.16 -12.17 4.14
N LYS A 440 7.01 -11.65 3.72
CA LYS A 440 6.76 -10.21 3.62
C LYS A 440 5.41 -9.89 4.26
N SER A 441 5.41 -8.89 5.14
CA SER A 441 4.23 -8.45 5.87
C SER A 441 4.33 -6.96 6.16
N LEU A 442 3.24 -6.38 6.67
CA LEU A 442 3.22 -4.96 7.05
C LEU A 442 3.10 -4.79 8.57
N ASN A 443 1.92 -5.09 9.12
CA ASN A 443 1.65 -4.83 10.54
C ASN A 443 0.68 -5.85 11.17
N THR A 444 0.57 -7.04 10.59
CA THR A 444 -0.30 -8.13 11.05
C THR A 444 0.33 -9.50 10.85
N PHE A 445 -0.02 -10.46 11.72
CA PHE A 445 0.28 -11.88 11.49
C PHE A 445 -0.80 -12.58 10.65
N ALA A 446 -1.98 -11.99 10.49
CA ALA A 446 -3.10 -12.64 9.83
C ALA A 446 -2.97 -12.69 8.30
N LYS A 447 -2.15 -11.79 7.74
CA LYS A 447 -1.91 -11.64 6.31
C LYS A 447 -0.42 -11.48 6.08
N ARG A 448 0.17 -12.36 5.28
CA ARG A 448 1.62 -12.40 5.03
C ARG A 448 1.90 -13.19 3.76
N HIS A 449 2.78 -12.67 2.94
CA HIS A 449 3.36 -13.44 1.84
C HIS A 449 4.45 -14.36 2.36
N HIS A 450 4.56 -15.56 1.78
CA HIS A 450 5.58 -16.54 2.17
C HIS A 450 6.04 -17.38 1.00
N ILE A 451 7.33 -17.70 1.00
CA ILE A 451 7.89 -18.71 0.11
C ILE A 451 8.90 -19.59 0.85
N ARG A 452 8.79 -20.89 0.61
CA ARG A 452 9.77 -21.89 1.04
C ARG A 452 10.55 -22.34 -0.18
N ILE A 453 11.88 -22.41 -0.08
CA ILE A 453 12.76 -22.68 -1.22
C ILE A 453 13.66 -23.87 -0.90
N TRP A 454 13.84 -24.78 -1.86
CA TRP A 454 14.71 -25.96 -1.75
C TRP A 454 15.72 -26.00 -2.89
N LYS A 455 16.98 -26.27 -2.57
CA LYS A 455 18.02 -26.53 -3.58
C LYS A 455 17.76 -27.87 -4.27
N LEU A 456 17.77 -27.87 -5.60
CA LEU A 456 17.74 -29.07 -6.42
C LEU A 456 19.16 -29.58 -6.71
N ALA A 457 19.29 -30.86 -7.04
CA ALA A 457 20.58 -31.46 -7.39
C ALA A 457 21.03 -31.07 -8.81
N GLN A 458 20.09 -30.75 -9.69
CA GLN A 458 20.37 -30.32 -11.05
C GLN A 458 20.96 -28.90 -11.07
N THR A 459 21.74 -28.62 -12.11
CA THR A 459 22.19 -27.26 -12.46
C THR A 459 21.67 -26.91 -13.85
N TYR A 460 21.53 -25.61 -14.12
CA TYR A 460 21.19 -25.10 -15.45
C TYR A 460 22.31 -24.18 -15.91
N LYS A 461 23.02 -24.58 -16.98
CA LYS A 461 24.17 -23.83 -17.53
C LYS A 461 25.20 -23.44 -16.44
N GLY A 462 25.47 -24.37 -15.51
CA GLY A 462 26.39 -24.16 -14.39
C GLY A 462 25.83 -23.35 -13.22
N ARG A 463 24.61 -22.81 -13.32
CA ARG A 463 23.93 -22.13 -12.20
C ARG A 463 23.14 -23.11 -11.35
N GLU A 464 23.09 -22.84 -10.06
CA GLU A 464 22.27 -23.59 -9.11
C GLU A 464 20.79 -23.40 -9.40
N VAL A 465 20.00 -24.46 -9.19
CA VAL A 465 18.56 -24.47 -9.41
C VAL A 465 17.86 -24.68 -8.07
N TRP A 466 16.87 -23.85 -7.81
CA TRP A 466 16.08 -23.90 -6.59
C TRP A 466 14.61 -23.96 -6.94
N VAL A 467 13.83 -24.76 -6.22
CA VAL A 467 12.37 -24.84 -6.38
C VAL A 467 11.70 -24.18 -5.19
N GLY A 468 10.65 -23.41 -5.44
CA GLY A 468 9.88 -22.67 -4.44
C GLY A 468 8.42 -23.10 -4.39
N ALA A 469 7.84 -23.06 -3.19
CA ALA A 469 6.40 -23.12 -2.98
C ALA A 469 5.97 -21.85 -2.25
N ALA A 470 5.23 -21.00 -2.96
CA ALA A 470 4.79 -19.70 -2.47
C ALA A 470 3.28 -19.70 -2.15
N THR A 471 2.93 -19.10 -1.02
CA THR A 471 1.55 -18.98 -0.52
C THR A 471 1.33 -17.64 0.18
N HIS A 472 0.16 -17.03 -0.01
CA HIS A 472 -0.26 -15.83 0.73
C HIS A 472 -1.22 -16.20 1.84
N ASP A 473 -0.90 -15.91 3.10
CA ASP A 473 -1.85 -15.93 4.20
C ASP A 473 -2.82 -14.75 4.04
N ILE A 474 -4.13 -14.97 4.15
CA ILE A 474 -5.16 -13.92 4.07
C ILE A 474 -6.01 -13.77 5.35
N ALA A 475 -6.00 -14.77 6.23
CA ALA A 475 -6.67 -14.73 7.52
C ALA A 475 -6.12 -15.74 8.52
N THR A 476 -6.54 -15.63 9.79
CA THR A 476 -6.38 -16.68 10.82
C THR A 476 -7.72 -17.35 11.10
N GLU A 477 -7.76 -18.67 11.18
CA GLU A 477 -8.94 -19.45 11.55
C GLU A 477 -8.75 -20.18 12.89
N SER A 478 -9.83 -20.26 13.67
CA SER A 478 -9.93 -21.07 14.88
C SER A 478 -11.14 -21.99 14.76
N SER A 479 -10.92 -23.30 14.70
CA SER A 479 -12.03 -24.27 14.73
C SER A 479 -12.63 -24.37 16.15
N ARG A 480 -13.96 -24.31 16.26
CA ARG A 480 -14.67 -24.54 17.54
C ARG A 480 -14.30 -25.93 18.10
N GLY A 481 -13.67 -25.97 19.26
CA GLY A 481 -13.39 -27.21 20.01
C GLY A 481 -11.99 -27.81 19.84
N LYS A 482 -11.09 -27.22 19.05
CA LYS A 482 -9.67 -27.62 18.99
C LYS A 482 -8.76 -26.43 19.31
N THR A 483 -7.70 -26.65 20.10
CA THR A 483 -6.63 -25.67 20.41
C THR A 483 -5.71 -25.38 19.22
N LYS A 484 -6.11 -25.72 17.99
CA LYS A 484 -5.32 -25.56 16.77
C LYS A 484 -5.78 -24.30 16.03
N TRP A 485 -4.93 -23.30 16.04
CA TRP A 485 -5.00 -22.13 15.17
C TRP A 485 -4.28 -22.44 13.86
N THR A 486 -4.92 -22.16 12.73
CA THR A 486 -4.33 -22.32 11.39
C THR A 486 -4.52 -21.04 10.61
N HIS A 487 -3.54 -20.68 9.78
CA HIS A 487 -3.72 -19.62 8.80
C HIS A 487 -4.60 -20.14 7.66
N ARG A 488 -5.34 -19.23 7.02
CA ARG A 488 -6.03 -19.49 5.76
C ARG A 488 -5.23 -18.81 4.66
N ILE A 489 -4.89 -19.56 3.63
CA ILE A 489 -4.18 -19.04 2.44
C ILE A 489 -5.16 -18.53 1.38
N ASP A 490 -4.73 -17.63 0.48
CA ASP A 490 -5.44 -17.36 -0.78
C ASP A 490 -5.41 -18.66 -1.61
N PRO A 491 -6.58 -19.21 -1.99
CA PRO A 491 -6.62 -20.38 -2.85
C PRO A 491 -5.94 -20.17 -4.20
N HIS A 492 -5.88 -18.95 -4.73
CA HIS A 492 -5.29 -18.66 -6.04
C HIS A 492 -3.78 -18.43 -5.93
N ILE A 493 -3.03 -19.51 -5.69
CA ILE A 493 -1.57 -19.47 -5.43
C ILE A 493 -0.74 -18.90 -6.59
N ASP A 494 -1.31 -18.80 -7.79
CA ASP A 494 -0.64 -18.18 -8.95
C ASP A 494 -0.46 -16.67 -8.74
N ARG A 495 -1.37 -16.01 -8.00
CA ARG A 495 -1.22 -14.59 -7.68
C ARG A 495 0.02 -14.34 -6.85
N GLU A 496 0.30 -15.23 -5.90
CA GLU A 496 1.49 -15.16 -5.07
C GLU A 496 2.77 -15.41 -5.89
N ARG A 497 2.73 -16.39 -6.80
CA ARG A 497 3.83 -16.65 -7.75
C ARG A 497 4.13 -15.39 -8.55
N ASP A 498 3.11 -14.82 -9.19
CA ASP A 498 3.24 -13.67 -10.08
C ASP A 498 3.67 -12.40 -9.30
N TRP A 499 3.24 -12.28 -8.03
CA TRP A 499 3.66 -11.18 -7.13
C TRP A 499 5.14 -11.26 -6.80
N ILE A 500 5.63 -12.40 -6.31
CA ILE A 500 7.06 -12.59 -6.01
C ILE A 500 7.90 -12.32 -7.25
N GLU A 501 7.51 -12.91 -8.37
CA GLU A 501 8.22 -12.74 -9.62
C GLU A 501 8.30 -11.25 -10.02
N THR A 502 7.17 -10.54 -10.00
CA THR A 502 7.13 -9.13 -10.37
C THR A 502 7.92 -8.27 -9.40
N ASP A 503 7.87 -8.54 -8.10
CA ASP A 503 8.63 -7.78 -7.08
C ASP A 503 10.14 -7.89 -7.35
N LEU A 504 10.64 -9.10 -7.66
CA LEU A 504 12.05 -9.33 -7.99
C LEU A 504 12.47 -8.70 -9.33
N LEU A 505 11.60 -8.74 -10.35
CA LEU A 505 11.82 -8.07 -11.63
C LEU A 505 11.82 -6.54 -11.47
N PHE A 506 10.89 -6.01 -10.67
CA PHE A 506 10.71 -4.60 -10.43
C PHE A 506 11.90 -3.96 -9.71
N VAL A 507 12.45 -4.62 -8.68
CA VAL A 507 13.67 -4.14 -8.01
C VAL A 507 14.95 -4.43 -8.80
N GLY A 508 14.85 -5.03 -10.00
CA GLY A 508 15.98 -5.28 -10.89
C GLY A 508 16.87 -6.46 -10.46
N MET A 509 16.40 -7.33 -9.58
CA MET A 509 17.14 -8.49 -9.09
C MET A 509 16.87 -9.78 -9.87
N ALA A 510 15.89 -9.75 -10.78
CA ALA A 510 15.67 -10.76 -11.80
C ALA A 510 16.00 -10.21 -13.20
N SER A 511 16.83 -10.95 -13.94
CA SER A 511 17.23 -10.64 -15.32
C SER A 511 16.24 -11.13 -16.38
N GLY A 512 15.25 -11.93 -15.97
CA GLY A 512 14.16 -12.39 -16.82
C GLY A 512 13.45 -13.61 -16.25
N TYR A 513 12.36 -14.00 -16.90
CA TYR A 513 11.54 -15.13 -16.49
C TYR A 513 10.95 -15.93 -17.66
N VAL A 514 10.46 -17.14 -17.37
CA VAL A 514 9.63 -17.91 -18.30
C VAL A 514 8.63 -18.80 -17.55
N ASP A 515 7.36 -18.73 -17.95
CA ASP A 515 6.31 -19.62 -17.47
C ASP A 515 6.29 -20.91 -18.25
N VAL A 516 6.26 -22.04 -17.55
CA VAL A 516 6.30 -23.37 -18.15
C VAL A 516 5.16 -24.23 -17.62
N ASP A 517 4.35 -24.77 -18.53
CA ASP A 517 3.26 -25.69 -18.16
C ASP A 517 3.81 -26.98 -17.55
N ARG A 518 3.19 -27.43 -16.45
CA ARG A 518 3.43 -28.76 -15.87
C ARG A 518 2.13 -29.56 -15.88
N PRO A 519 1.84 -30.32 -16.95
CA PRO A 519 0.59 -31.06 -17.07
C PRO A 519 0.28 -32.04 -15.92
N ALA A 520 1.31 -32.51 -15.21
CA ALA A 520 1.17 -33.38 -14.05
C ALA A 520 0.85 -32.65 -12.73
N ALA A 521 0.98 -31.32 -12.68
CA ALA A 521 0.65 -30.53 -11.49
C ALA A 521 -0.87 -30.50 -11.27
N PRO A 522 -1.36 -30.73 -10.04
CA PRO A 522 -2.78 -30.65 -9.76
C PRO A 522 -3.28 -29.21 -9.89
N LYS A 523 -4.33 -28.99 -10.69
CA LYS A 523 -4.95 -27.66 -10.86
C LYS A 523 -5.89 -27.26 -9.72
N LYS A 524 -6.42 -28.24 -9.00
CA LYS A 524 -7.23 -28.08 -7.79
C LYS A 524 -6.79 -29.10 -6.76
N THR A 525 -6.45 -28.66 -5.56
CA THR A 525 -6.04 -29.53 -4.45
C THR A 525 -6.30 -28.83 -3.12
N ALA A 526 -5.80 -29.39 -2.02
CA ALA A 526 -5.79 -28.75 -0.72
C ALA A 526 -4.44 -28.93 -0.03
N ASN A 527 -4.06 -27.98 0.83
CA ASN A 527 -2.84 -28.08 1.63
C ASN A 527 -3.01 -29.06 2.81
N ALA A 528 -1.97 -29.24 3.63
CA ALA A 528 -2.03 -30.16 4.76
C ALA A 528 -2.96 -29.71 5.91
N THR A 529 -3.41 -28.45 5.93
CA THR A 529 -4.40 -27.92 6.88
C THR A 529 -5.84 -27.99 6.35
N GLY A 530 -6.02 -28.28 5.06
CA GLY A 530 -7.33 -28.40 4.41
C GLY A 530 -7.77 -27.17 3.63
N ASP A 531 -6.92 -26.16 3.45
CA ASP A 531 -7.23 -25.00 2.61
C ASP A 531 -7.17 -25.37 1.13
N ASP A 532 -8.15 -24.90 0.37
CA ASP A 532 -8.21 -25.08 -1.08
C ASP A 532 -7.03 -24.40 -1.77
N ILE A 533 -6.51 -25.05 -2.81
CA ILE A 533 -5.50 -24.54 -3.73
C ILE A 533 -6.05 -24.66 -5.15
N VAL A 534 -5.97 -23.57 -5.90
CA VAL A 534 -6.32 -23.42 -7.31
C VAL A 534 -5.12 -22.84 -8.05
N THR A 535 -4.72 -23.49 -9.14
CA THR A 535 -3.58 -23.06 -9.97
C THR A 535 -3.81 -23.38 -11.45
N ASP A 536 -3.22 -22.58 -12.34
CA ASP A 536 -3.12 -22.80 -13.78
C ASP A 536 -2.27 -24.03 -14.12
N GLY A 537 -1.46 -24.51 -13.17
CA GLY A 537 -0.57 -25.66 -13.32
C GLY A 537 0.81 -25.32 -13.90
N LYS A 538 1.13 -24.04 -14.06
CA LYS A 538 2.44 -23.57 -14.52
C LYS A 538 3.42 -23.42 -13.36
N ILE A 539 4.69 -23.40 -13.70
CA ILE A 539 5.77 -22.94 -12.82
C ILE A 539 6.48 -21.78 -13.52
N SER A 540 6.79 -20.72 -12.78
CA SER A 540 7.62 -19.64 -13.31
C SER A 540 9.08 -19.91 -12.98
N VAL A 541 9.95 -19.84 -13.99
CA VAL A 541 11.40 -19.90 -13.83
C VAL A 541 11.93 -18.47 -13.86
N VAL A 542 12.59 -18.05 -12.79
CA VAL A 542 13.14 -16.70 -12.60
C VAL A 542 14.66 -16.77 -12.58
N GLN A 543 15.32 -16.02 -13.46
CA GLN A 543 16.78 -15.94 -13.49
C GLN A 543 17.27 -14.73 -12.71
N LEU A 544 17.96 -14.99 -11.61
CA LEU A 544 18.49 -13.93 -10.74
C LEU A 544 19.69 -13.24 -11.36
N VAL A 545 19.88 -11.96 -11.05
CA VAL A 545 21.07 -11.19 -11.43
C VAL A 545 22.26 -11.67 -10.58
N PRO A 546 23.44 -11.91 -11.20
CA PRO A 546 24.64 -12.23 -10.43
C PRO A 546 25.04 -11.09 -9.49
N VAL A 547 25.22 -11.42 -8.22
CA VAL A 547 25.76 -10.47 -7.23
C VAL A 547 27.28 -10.60 -7.22
N ALA A 548 28.00 -9.47 -7.25
CA ALA A 548 29.46 -9.50 -7.17
C ALA A 548 29.89 -10.21 -5.87
N ALA A 549 30.87 -11.11 -5.97
CA ALA A 549 31.42 -11.77 -4.80
C ALA A 549 31.96 -10.71 -3.81
N PRO A 550 31.64 -10.79 -2.51
CA PRO A 550 32.19 -9.87 -1.53
C PRO A 550 33.71 -10.12 -1.45
N GLY A 551 34.49 -9.27 -2.12
CA GLY A 551 35.95 -9.42 -2.22
C GLY A 551 36.65 -8.62 -3.31
N ALA A 552 35.93 -7.95 -4.23
CA ALA A 552 36.57 -7.18 -5.31
C ALA A 552 35.94 -5.81 -5.57
N SER A 553 35.69 -5.04 -4.52
CA SER A 553 35.59 -3.58 -4.58
C SER A 553 35.67 -3.05 -3.15
N GLY A 554 36.61 -2.14 -2.90
CA GLY A 554 36.80 -1.51 -1.60
C GLY A 554 35.48 -0.98 -1.05
N THR A 555 35.34 -1.09 0.26
CA THR A 555 34.24 -0.56 1.06
C THR A 555 33.78 0.81 0.53
N PRO A 556 32.53 0.98 0.05
CA PRO A 556 31.98 2.31 -0.10
C PRO A 556 31.79 2.84 1.31
N THR A 557 32.70 3.71 1.73
CA THR A 557 32.48 4.55 2.89
C THR A 557 31.34 5.48 2.49
N LEU A 558 30.18 5.32 3.13
CA LEU A 558 29.10 6.30 3.08
C LEU A 558 29.64 7.60 3.69
N THR A 559 30.21 8.48 2.88
CA THR A 559 30.42 9.87 3.25
C THR A 559 29.05 10.54 3.40
N PRO A 560 28.74 11.14 4.56
CA PRO A 560 27.56 11.99 4.70
C PRO A 560 27.68 13.13 3.70
N GLY A 561 26.66 13.29 2.84
CA GLY A 561 26.56 14.42 1.94
C GLY A 561 26.59 15.72 2.76
N GLY A 562 27.68 16.46 2.63
CA GLY A 562 27.88 17.74 3.28
C GLY A 562 26.85 18.75 2.79
N GLY A 563 26.20 19.40 3.74
CA GLY A 563 25.57 20.70 3.51
C GLY A 563 26.64 21.70 3.05
N GLY A 564 26.37 22.35 1.93
CA GLY A 564 27.15 23.46 1.42
C GLY A 564 26.26 24.69 1.28
N LYS A 565 26.42 25.58 2.28
CA LYS A 565 26.18 27.03 2.35
C LYS A 565 25.19 27.69 1.40
#